data_AF-A0A2S6GE48-F1
#
_entry.id   AF-A0A2S6GE48-F1
#
_cell.length_a   1.000
_cell.length_b   1.000
_cell.length_c   1.000
_cell.angle_alpha   90.00
_cell.angle_beta   90.00
_cell.angle_gamma   90.00
#
_symmetry.space_group_name_H-M   'P 1'
#
loop_
_entity.id
_entity.type
_entity.pdbx_description
1 polymer ?
#
loop_
_entity_poly.entity_id
_entity_poly.type
_entity_poly.pdbx_seq_one_letter_code
_entity_poly.pdbx_strand_id
1 'polypeptide(L)'
;MTTDPTRQAAPPMSRVEVSGLLAMMAAFRSRTPSDTELRWWRDQLTGYSAAECQAAILAHSRTSPDSVTPAQIIGRIRDARHRTETRRHRLARDPAADAARSAAAARRGMAAVYAETGWTRLPEQQAALAVPCPEPDCGVPAGVMCVQGGRRDRRDSATGVHRSRRDAAEATADRHQEVTR
;
A
#
# COMPACT_ATOMS: atom_id res chain seq x y z
N MET A 1 14.41 23.62 -0.88
CA MET A 1 14.38 22.94 0.43
C MET A 1 13.31 23.59 1.28
N THR A 2 12.08 23.08 1.22
CA THR A 2 10.94 23.56 2.01
C THR A 2 11.04 22.93 3.40
N THR A 3 11.42 23.72 4.40
CA THR A 3 11.36 23.37 5.81
C THR A 3 9.90 23.23 6.21
N ASP A 4 9.47 22.02 6.57
CA ASP A 4 8.12 21.72 7.07
C ASP A 4 7.87 22.54 8.36
N PRO A 5 6.95 23.52 8.35
CA PRO A 5 6.68 24.40 9.50
C PRO A 5 6.01 23.67 10.67
N THR A 6 5.63 22.40 10.50
CA THR A 6 4.93 21.61 11.52
C THR A 6 5.88 20.87 12.48
N ARG A 7 7.20 21.00 12.30
CA ARG A 7 8.18 20.42 13.22
C ARG A 7 8.52 21.40 14.35
N GLN A 8 7.51 22.00 14.98
CA GLN A 8 7.71 22.63 16.29
C GLN A 8 8.24 21.55 17.23
N ALA A 9 9.47 21.75 17.72
CA ALA A 9 10.09 20.84 18.67
C ALA A 9 9.12 20.71 19.85
N ALA A 10 8.61 19.50 20.08
CA ALA A 10 7.75 19.23 21.21
C ALA A 10 8.48 19.70 22.47
N PRO A 11 7.79 20.43 23.38
CA PRO A 11 8.42 20.90 24.61
C PRO A 11 9.06 19.71 25.34
N PRO A 12 10.21 19.92 26.01
CA PRO A 12 10.87 18.85 26.73
C PRO A 12 9.93 18.29 27.79
N MET A 13 9.87 16.96 27.90
CA MET A 13 9.02 16.30 28.89
C MET A 13 9.38 16.74 30.31
N SER A 14 8.35 17.07 31.07
CA SER A 14 8.44 17.41 32.48
C SER A 14 8.87 16.20 33.30
N ARG A 15 9.42 16.47 34.50
CA ARG A 15 9.77 15.42 35.46
C ARG A 15 8.56 14.53 35.82
N VAL A 16 7.37 15.11 35.88
CA VAL A 16 6.12 14.40 36.20
C VAL A 16 5.76 13.42 35.08
N GLU A 17 5.86 13.84 33.81
CA GLU A 17 5.59 12.96 32.66
C GLU A 17 6.55 11.77 32.61
N VAL A 18 7.85 12.02 32.79
CA VAL A 18 8.85 10.94 32.81
C VAL A 18 8.62 10.00 34.00
N SER A 19 8.26 10.54 35.16
CA SER A 19 7.91 9.70 36.33
C SER A 19 6.68 8.83 36.05
N GLY A 20 5.67 9.36 35.35
CA GLY A 20 4.50 8.59 34.92
C GLY A 20 4.85 7.46 33.93
N LEU A 21 5.78 7.70 32.99
CA LEU A 21 6.30 6.66 32.11
C LEU A 21 7.01 5.55 32.88
N LEU A 22 7.88 5.92 33.82
CA LEU A 22 8.60 4.94 34.65
C LEU A 22 7.65 4.15 35.56
N ALA A 23 6.63 4.79 36.12
CA ALA A 23 5.60 4.12 36.92
C ALA A 23 4.80 3.10 36.08
N MET A 24 4.45 3.45 34.83
CA MET A 24 3.80 2.52 33.89
C MET A 24 4.66 1.29 33.61
N MET A 25 5.97 1.44 33.49
CA MET A 25 6.89 0.31 33.33
C MET A 25 7.09 -0.48 34.63
N ALA A 26 7.10 0.20 35.78
CA ALA A 26 7.23 -0.42 37.09
C ALA A 26 6.02 -1.32 37.41
N ALA A 27 4.83 -1.00 36.88
CA ALA A 27 3.67 -1.89 36.95
C ALA A 27 3.94 -3.30 36.36
N PHE A 28 4.93 -3.42 35.47
CA PHE A 28 5.35 -4.70 34.91
C PHE A 28 6.57 -5.32 35.62
N ARG A 29 7.30 -4.58 36.48
CA ARG A 29 8.62 -5.02 37.02
C ARG A 29 8.90 -4.71 38.50
N SER A 30 7.93 -4.24 39.28
CA SER A 30 8.02 -4.03 40.74
C SER A 30 9.31 -3.34 41.22
N ARG A 31 9.80 -2.32 40.51
CA ARG A 31 10.98 -1.54 40.89
C ARG A 31 10.68 -0.05 40.92
N THR A 32 11.11 0.62 41.99
CA THR A 32 11.06 2.07 42.10
C THR A 32 12.22 2.70 41.31
N PRO A 33 11.95 3.62 40.36
CA PRO A 33 12.99 4.28 39.58
C PRO A 33 13.79 5.27 40.44
N SER A 34 15.11 5.31 40.23
CA SER A 34 15.99 6.28 40.86
C SER A 34 15.93 7.65 40.18
N ASP A 35 16.35 8.69 40.91
CA ASP A 35 16.46 10.06 40.40
C ASP A 35 17.45 10.19 39.22
N THR A 36 18.50 9.38 39.22
CA THR A 36 19.47 9.30 38.12
C THR A 36 18.84 8.66 36.89
N GLU A 37 18.05 7.60 37.05
CA GLU A 37 17.29 7.01 35.94
C GLU A 37 16.27 8.00 35.37
N LEU A 38 15.54 8.74 36.21
CA LEU A 38 14.63 9.80 35.76
C LEU A 38 15.32 10.84 34.88
N ARG A 39 16.48 11.35 35.30
CA ARG A 39 17.26 12.33 34.51
C ARG A 39 17.74 11.73 33.19
N TRP A 40 18.27 10.51 33.23
CA TRP A 40 18.75 9.81 32.04
C TRP A 40 17.61 9.55 31.03
N TRP A 41 16.46 9.06 31.48
CA TRP A 41 15.28 8.85 30.63
C TRP A 41 14.78 10.15 29.99
N ARG A 42 14.74 11.24 30.76
CA ARG A 42 14.34 12.55 30.25
C ARG A 42 15.27 13.03 29.13
N ASP A 43 16.59 12.90 29.35
CA ASP A 43 17.61 13.27 28.37
C ASP A 43 17.46 12.45 27.08
N GLN A 44 17.36 11.13 27.20
CA GLN A 44 17.24 10.22 26.05
C GLN A 44 15.96 10.44 25.23
N LEU A 45 14.85 10.82 25.87
CA LEU A 45 13.57 11.01 25.20
C LEU A 45 13.31 12.47 24.77
N THR A 46 14.36 13.30 24.75
CA THR A 46 14.27 14.68 24.24
C THR A 46 13.77 14.69 22.79
N GLY A 47 12.75 15.53 22.50
CA GLY A 47 12.13 15.65 21.17
C GLY A 47 10.98 14.66 20.89
N TYR A 48 10.59 13.87 21.90
CA TYR A 48 9.42 13.00 21.86
C TYR A 48 8.37 13.47 22.87
N SER A 49 7.10 13.36 22.50
CA SER A 49 6.00 13.72 23.40
C SER A 49 5.67 12.59 24.38
N ALA A 50 5.14 12.93 25.56
CA ALA A 50 4.71 11.94 26.55
C ALA A 50 3.70 10.94 25.97
N ALA A 51 2.76 11.41 25.15
CA ALA A 51 1.76 10.57 24.48
C ALA A 51 2.40 9.54 23.54
N GLU A 52 3.40 9.94 22.75
CA GLU A 52 4.13 9.02 21.87
C GLU A 52 4.90 7.96 22.65
N CYS A 53 5.55 8.38 23.75
CA CYS A 53 6.27 7.46 24.63
C CYS A 53 5.31 6.45 25.30
N GLN A 54 4.16 6.89 25.81
CA GLN A 54 3.14 6.02 26.39
C GLN A 54 2.61 5.01 25.37
N ALA A 55 2.26 5.47 24.16
CA ALA A 55 1.79 4.60 23.09
C ALA A 55 2.84 3.55 22.70
N ALA A 56 4.11 3.94 22.64
CA ALA A 56 5.21 3.02 22.35
C ALA A 56 5.44 1.97 23.44
N ILE A 57 5.31 2.34 24.73
CA ILE A 57 5.39 1.40 25.86
C ILE A 57 4.24 0.39 25.79
N LEU A 58 3.01 0.85 25.58
CA LEU A 58 1.84 -0.03 25.43
C LEU A 58 1.94 -0.94 24.21
N ALA A 59 2.50 -0.46 23.10
CA ALA A 59 2.74 -1.29 21.92
C ALA A 59 3.85 -2.33 22.18
N HIS A 60 4.86 -1.99 22.98
CA HIS A 60 5.93 -2.91 23.35
C HIS A 60 5.41 -4.05 24.23
N SER A 61 4.69 -3.73 25.30
CA SER A 61 4.18 -4.72 26.27
C SER A 61 3.25 -5.77 25.66
N ARG A 62 2.57 -5.45 24.54
CA ARG A 62 1.76 -6.42 23.78
C ARG A 62 2.58 -7.46 23.02
N THR A 63 3.83 -7.17 22.71
CA THR A 63 4.67 -7.97 21.81
C THR A 63 5.90 -8.58 22.49
N SER A 64 6.30 -8.05 23.64
CA SER A 64 7.48 -8.53 24.38
C SER A 64 7.24 -8.37 25.88
N PRO A 65 7.54 -9.41 26.69
CA PRO A 65 7.55 -9.32 28.15
C PRO A 65 8.84 -8.66 28.71
N ASP A 66 9.80 -8.34 27.84
CA ASP A 66 11.08 -7.77 28.25
C ASP A 66 10.96 -6.30 28.64
N SER A 67 11.90 -5.82 29.46
CA SER A 67 11.98 -4.41 29.85
C SER A 67 12.15 -3.57 28.61
N VAL A 68 11.34 -2.53 28.53
CA VAL A 68 11.47 -1.54 27.48
C VAL A 68 12.56 -0.53 27.83
N THR A 69 13.47 -0.28 26.90
CA THR A 69 14.52 0.75 27.03
C THR A 69 14.13 2.02 26.26
N PRO A 70 14.73 3.18 26.55
CA PRO A 70 14.48 4.40 25.77
C PRO A 70 14.75 4.21 24.27
N ALA A 71 15.80 3.46 23.91
CA ALA A 71 16.13 3.16 22.52
C ALA A 71 15.01 2.40 21.79
N GLN A 72 14.38 1.43 22.46
CA GLN A 72 13.25 0.68 21.90
C GLN A 72 12.00 1.57 21.74
N ILE A 73 11.73 2.47 22.69
CA ILE A 73 10.64 3.46 22.57
C ILE A 73 10.89 4.36 21.37
N ILE A 74 12.11 4.91 21.24
CA ILE A 74 12.52 5.76 20.13
C ILE A 74 12.34 5.04 18.79
N GLY A 75 12.80 3.79 18.68
CA GLY A 75 12.64 2.97 17.49
C GLY A 75 11.16 2.82 17.11
N ARG A 76 10.30 2.44 18.07
CA ARG A 76 8.87 2.26 17.84
C ARG A 76 8.17 3.56 17.42
N ILE A 77 8.53 4.71 18.00
CA ILE A 77 7.97 6.00 17.61
C ILE A 77 8.39 6.35 16.18
N ARG A 78 9.67 6.16 15.83
CA ARG A 78 10.17 6.39 14.46
C ARG A 78 9.43 5.52 13.45
N ASP A 79 9.25 4.23 13.76
CA ASP A 79 8.50 3.32 12.88
C ASP A 79 7.03 3.74 12.75
N ALA A 80 6.40 4.16 13.84
CA ALA A 80 5.01 4.64 13.83
C ALA A 80 4.86 5.91 12.99
N ARG A 81 5.76 6.88 13.15
CA ARG A 81 5.80 8.10 12.32
C ARG A 81 5.99 7.77 10.85
N HIS A 82 6.96 6.90 10.54
CA HIS A 82 7.22 6.46 9.17
C HIS A 82 6.02 5.74 8.53
N ARG A 83 5.33 4.86 9.27
CA ARG A 83 4.09 4.22 8.81
C ARG A 83 2.97 5.23 8.56
N THR A 84 2.79 6.21 9.45
CA THR A 84 1.80 7.28 9.29
C THR A 84 2.10 8.13 8.06
N GLU A 85 3.36 8.52 7.86
CA GLU A 85 3.79 9.28 6.69
C GLU A 85 3.60 8.49 5.39
N THR A 86 4.00 7.21 5.37
CA THR A 86 3.76 6.31 4.24
C THR A 86 2.27 6.18 3.93
N ARG A 87 1.42 6.06 4.97
CA ARG A 87 -0.04 6.01 4.81
C ARG A 87 -0.58 7.33 4.27
N ARG A 88 -0.12 8.49 4.76
CA ARG A 88 -0.51 9.80 4.25
C ARG A 88 -0.15 9.96 2.78
N HIS A 89 1.08 9.59 2.40
CA HIS A 89 1.49 9.60 0.99
C HIS A 89 0.64 8.67 0.13
N ARG A 90 0.27 7.48 0.64
CA ARG A 90 -0.64 6.57 -0.08
C ARG A 90 -2.03 7.18 -0.25
N LEU A 91 -2.59 7.79 0.80
CA LEU A 91 -3.92 8.41 0.76
C LEU A 91 -3.96 9.67 -0.11
N ALA A 92 -2.83 10.38 -0.24
CA ALA A 92 -2.70 11.54 -1.10
C ALA A 92 -2.58 11.19 -2.60
N ARG A 93 -2.34 9.91 -2.94
CA ARG A 93 -2.29 9.48 -4.34
C ARG A 93 -3.71 9.30 -4.88
N ASP A 94 -3.90 9.71 -6.13
CA ASP A 94 -5.11 9.42 -6.88
C ASP A 94 -5.23 7.90 -7.14
N PRO A 95 -6.25 7.23 -6.57
CA PRO A 95 -6.45 5.80 -6.78
C PRO A 95 -6.61 5.41 -8.26
N ALA A 96 -7.24 6.27 -9.08
CA ALA A 96 -7.45 5.99 -10.50
C ALA A 96 -6.12 6.00 -11.27
N ALA A 97 -5.27 7.00 -11.01
CA ALA A 97 -3.94 7.07 -11.58
C ALA A 97 -3.05 5.89 -11.12
N ASP A 98 -3.13 5.48 -9.85
CA ASP A 98 -2.38 4.32 -9.33
C ASP A 98 -2.83 3.02 -10.01
N ALA A 99 -4.14 2.82 -10.18
CA ALA A 99 -4.70 1.68 -10.90
C ALA A 99 -4.25 1.65 -12.37
N ALA A 100 -4.30 2.79 -13.06
CA ALA A 100 -3.85 2.91 -14.45
C ALA A 100 -2.35 2.59 -14.60
N ARG A 101 -1.49 3.10 -13.71
CA ARG A 101 -0.05 2.79 -13.71
C ARG A 101 0.21 1.31 -13.44
N SER A 102 -0.51 0.71 -12.50
CA SER A 102 -0.40 -0.71 -12.17
C SER A 102 -0.82 -1.59 -13.35
N ALA A 103 -1.94 -1.25 -14.01
CA ALA A 103 -2.40 -1.93 -15.21
C ALA A 103 -1.38 -1.82 -16.37
N ALA A 104 -0.78 -0.65 -16.56
CA ALA A 104 0.27 -0.46 -17.57
C ALA A 104 1.53 -1.29 -17.26
N ALA A 105 1.94 -1.35 -16.00
CA ALA A 105 3.07 -2.19 -15.58
C ALA A 105 2.78 -3.69 -15.79
N ALA A 106 1.58 -4.15 -15.42
CA ALA A 106 1.15 -5.53 -15.66
C ALA A 106 1.15 -5.88 -17.15
N ARG A 107 0.65 -5.00 -18.02
CA ARG A 107 0.70 -5.21 -19.48
C ARG A 107 2.12 -5.36 -20.00
N ARG A 108 3.05 -4.52 -19.55
CA ARG A 108 4.48 -4.62 -19.94
C ARG A 108 5.10 -5.92 -19.46
N GLY A 109 4.86 -6.31 -18.21
CA GLY A 109 5.37 -7.56 -17.64
C GLY A 109 4.87 -8.78 -18.42
N MET A 110 3.56 -8.84 -18.71
CA MET A 110 3.01 -9.93 -19.51
C MET A 110 3.52 -9.95 -20.94
N ALA A 111 3.74 -8.79 -21.57
CA ALA A 111 4.33 -8.73 -22.90
C ALA A 111 5.77 -9.27 -22.90
N ALA A 112 6.57 -8.93 -21.88
CA ALA A 112 7.93 -9.44 -21.73
C ALA A 112 7.96 -10.98 -21.57
N VAL A 113 7.06 -11.53 -20.75
CA VAL A 113 6.94 -12.99 -20.58
C VAL A 113 6.64 -13.69 -21.90
N TYR A 114 5.68 -13.18 -22.68
CA TYR A 114 5.34 -13.77 -23.99
C TYR A 114 6.52 -13.70 -24.98
N ALA A 115 7.26 -12.60 -24.97
CA ALA A 115 8.45 -12.45 -25.82
C ALA A 115 9.57 -13.43 -25.41
N GLU A 116 9.77 -13.65 -24.11
CA GLU A 116 10.79 -14.55 -23.58
C GLU A 116 10.47 -16.03 -23.83
N THR A 117 9.22 -16.44 -23.64
CA THR A 117 8.83 -17.85 -23.80
C THR A 117 8.54 -18.24 -25.25
N GLY A 118 8.42 -17.28 -26.15
CA GLY A 118 7.95 -17.51 -27.52
C GLY A 118 6.47 -17.91 -27.60
N TRP A 119 5.72 -17.82 -26.49
CA TRP A 119 4.29 -18.09 -26.51
C TRP A 119 3.58 -17.05 -27.37
N THR A 120 2.75 -17.53 -28.28
CA THR A 120 1.94 -16.65 -29.14
C THR A 120 0.48 -16.81 -28.76
N ARG A 121 -0.25 -15.70 -28.67
CA ARG A 121 -1.70 -15.73 -28.49
C ARG A 121 -2.35 -16.23 -29.78
N LEU A 122 -3.50 -16.88 -29.65
CA LEU A 122 -4.33 -17.17 -30.82
C LEU A 122 -4.67 -15.84 -31.52
N PRO A 123 -4.69 -15.77 -32.87
CA PRO A 123 -5.01 -14.54 -33.60
C PRO A 123 -6.35 -13.93 -33.16
N GLU A 124 -7.36 -14.78 -32.95
CA GLU A 124 -8.67 -14.40 -32.44
C GLU A 124 -8.61 -13.77 -31.05
N GLN A 125 -7.78 -14.33 -30.16
CA GLN A 125 -7.56 -13.78 -28.82
C GLN A 125 -6.85 -12.42 -28.90
N GLN A 126 -5.86 -12.29 -29.78
CA GLN A 126 -5.14 -11.04 -29.98
C GLN A 126 -6.05 -9.93 -30.53
N ALA A 127 -6.88 -10.24 -31.53
CA ALA A 127 -7.87 -9.32 -32.07
C ALA A 127 -8.88 -8.90 -31.00
N ALA A 128 -9.43 -9.85 -30.23
CA ALA A 128 -10.37 -9.55 -29.15
C ALA A 128 -9.76 -8.66 -28.05
N LEU A 129 -8.48 -8.83 -27.73
CA LEU A 129 -7.80 -7.97 -26.75
C LEU A 129 -7.54 -6.55 -27.26
N ALA A 130 -7.66 -6.27 -28.55
CA ALA A 130 -7.48 -4.91 -29.09
C ALA A 130 -8.63 -3.95 -28.73
N VAL A 131 -9.80 -4.48 -28.37
CA VAL A 131 -10.98 -3.69 -27.99
C VAL A 131 -11.32 -3.88 -26.50
N PRO A 132 -11.97 -2.91 -25.82
CA PRO A 132 -12.51 -3.11 -24.48
C PRO A 132 -13.65 -4.15 -24.49
N CYS A 133 -13.86 -4.86 -23.37
CA CYS A 133 -14.96 -5.81 -23.26
C CYS A 133 -16.30 -5.07 -23.10
N PRO A 134 -17.30 -5.29 -23.98
CA PRO A 134 -18.60 -4.63 -23.90
C PRO A 134 -19.53 -5.25 -22.84
N GLU A 135 -19.20 -6.43 -22.31
CA GLU A 135 -20.03 -7.10 -21.31
C GLU A 135 -20.12 -6.24 -20.03
N PRO A 136 -21.33 -5.82 -19.58
CA PRO A 136 -21.51 -4.83 -18.51
C PRO A 136 -20.83 -5.21 -17.19
N ASP A 137 -20.89 -6.50 -16.84
CA ASP A 137 -20.29 -7.02 -15.60
C ASP A 137 -18.77 -7.29 -15.74
N CYS A 138 -18.24 -7.22 -16.97
CA CYS A 138 -16.82 -7.38 -17.22
C CYS A 138 -16.10 -6.04 -17.36
N GLY A 139 -16.50 -5.23 -18.35
CA GLY A 139 -15.96 -3.89 -18.59
C GLY A 139 -14.44 -3.76 -18.65
N VAL A 140 -13.69 -4.86 -18.84
CA VAL A 140 -12.23 -4.82 -18.79
C VAL A 140 -11.68 -4.05 -19.99
N PRO A 141 -10.62 -3.25 -19.80
CA PRO A 141 -10.04 -2.45 -20.88
C PRO A 141 -9.34 -3.32 -21.94
N ALA A 142 -9.01 -2.70 -23.08
CA ALA A 142 -8.15 -3.30 -24.10
C ALA A 142 -6.81 -3.78 -23.51
N GLY A 143 -6.34 -4.93 -23.99
CA GLY A 143 -5.10 -5.58 -23.58
C GLY A 143 -5.18 -6.36 -22.27
N VAL A 144 -6.34 -6.42 -21.61
CA VAL A 144 -6.54 -7.16 -20.36
C VAL A 144 -7.49 -8.34 -20.58
N MET A 145 -7.12 -9.52 -20.09
CA MET A 145 -7.97 -10.72 -20.16
C MET A 145 -9.26 -10.55 -19.36
N CYS A 146 -10.37 -11.12 -19.86
CA CYS A 146 -11.63 -11.15 -19.12
C CYS A 146 -11.45 -12.01 -17.86
N VAL A 147 -11.70 -11.44 -16.68
CA VAL A 147 -11.42 -12.11 -15.38
C VAL A 147 -12.62 -12.88 -14.82
N GLN A 148 -13.85 -12.48 -15.13
CA GLN A 148 -15.08 -13.15 -14.67
C GLN A 148 -15.79 -13.85 -15.83
N GLY A 149 -16.52 -14.93 -15.53
CA GLY A 149 -17.64 -15.34 -16.40
C GLY A 149 -18.70 -14.24 -16.29
N GLY A 150 -19.06 -13.61 -17.40
CA GLY A 150 -20.14 -12.62 -17.37
C GLY A 150 -21.42 -13.34 -16.98
N ARG A 151 -22.35 -12.64 -16.35
CA ARG A 151 -23.65 -13.24 -16.01
C ARG A 151 -24.42 -13.64 -17.28
N ARG A 152 -24.20 -12.91 -18.38
CA ARG A 152 -24.88 -13.14 -19.67
C ARG A 152 -24.00 -13.86 -20.66
N ASP A 153 -22.71 -13.55 -20.66
CA ASP A 153 -21.74 -14.12 -21.59
C ASP A 153 -20.64 -14.89 -20.86
N ARG A 154 -20.51 -16.18 -21.16
CA ARG A 154 -19.44 -17.00 -20.60
C ARG A 154 -18.17 -16.80 -21.42
N ARG A 155 -17.01 -16.83 -20.75
CA ARG A 155 -15.73 -16.83 -21.46
C ARG A 155 -15.62 -18.07 -22.33
N ASP A 156 -15.22 -17.86 -23.57
CA ASP A 156 -14.82 -18.93 -24.47
C ASP A 156 -13.58 -19.63 -23.90
N SER A 157 -13.60 -20.96 -23.87
CA SER A 157 -12.52 -21.74 -23.23
C SER A 157 -11.21 -21.70 -24.03
N ALA A 158 -11.29 -21.56 -25.35
CA ALA A 158 -10.12 -21.52 -26.22
C ALA A 158 -9.40 -20.16 -26.16
N THR A 159 -10.16 -19.07 -26.24
CA THR A 159 -9.61 -17.70 -26.29
C THR A 159 -9.57 -17.02 -24.92
N GLY A 160 -10.29 -17.53 -23.93
CA GLY A 160 -10.35 -16.97 -22.57
C GLY A 160 -11.03 -15.59 -22.47
N VAL A 161 -11.68 -15.14 -23.54
CA VAL A 161 -12.41 -13.86 -23.59
C VAL A 161 -13.92 -14.09 -23.76
N HIS A 162 -14.72 -13.07 -23.47
CA HIS A 162 -16.16 -13.09 -23.75
C HIS A 162 -16.44 -13.09 -25.25
N ARG A 163 -17.49 -13.79 -25.68
CA ARG A 163 -17.91 -13.84 -27.09
C ARG A 163 -18.23 -12.44 -27.61
N SER A 164 -18.98 -11.67 -26.82
CA SER A 164 -19.32 -10.27 -27.11
C SER A 164 -18.12 -9.38 -27.41
N ARG A 165 -16.96 -9.66 -26.78
CA ARG A 165 -15.71 -8.95 -27.07
C ARG A 165 -15.09 -9.37 -28.40
N ARG A 166 -15.18 -10.65 -28.76
CA ARG A 166 -14.73 -11.14 -30.08
C ARG A 166 -15.58 -10.54 -31.18
N ASP A 167 -16.89 -10.58 -31.03
CA ASP A 167 -17.85 -10.01 -31.99
C ASP A 167 -17.59 -8.50 -32.18
N ALA A 168 -17.31 -7.77 -31.09
CA ALA A 168 -16.95 -6.36 -31.16
C ALA A 168 -15.61 -6.11 -31.88
N ALA A 169 -14.63 -7.00 -31.73
CA ALA A 169 -13.36 -6.89 -32.43
C ALA A 169 -13.51 -7.16 -33.93
N GLU A 170 -14.29 -8.17 -34.31
CA GLU A 170 -14.63 -8.48 -35.69
C GLU A 170 -15.36 -7.31 -36.36
N ALA A 171 -16.41 -6.78 -35.72
CA ALA A 171 -17.13 -5.61 -36.21
C ALA A 171 -16.27 -4.33 -36.29
N THR A 172 -15.17 -4.26 -35.55
CA THR A 172 -14.20 -3.15 -35.66
C THR A 172 -13.27 -3.37 -36.86
N ALA A 173 -12.82 -4.61 -37.08
CA ALA A 173 -12.00 -4.96 -38.23
C ALA A 173 -12.73 -4.74 -39.56
N ASP A 174 -14.01 -5.13 -39.66
CA ASP A 174 -14.83 -4.94 -40.87
C ASP A 174 -14.99 -3.46 -41.22
N ARG A 175 -15.29 -2.62 -40.22
CA ARG A 175 -15.39 -1.17 -40.40
C ARG A 175 -14.09 -0.54 -40.91
N HIS A 176 -12.95 -1.03 -40.45
CA HIS A 176 -11.66 -0.56 -40.98
C HIS A 176 -11.45 -0.94 -42.45
N GLN A 177 -11.91 -2.13 -42.88
CA GLN A 177 -11.79 -2.55 -44.28
C GLN A 177 -12.68 -1.74 -45.22
N GLU A 178 -13.90 -1.41 -44.80
CA GLU A 178 -14.83 -0.58 -45.58
C GLU A 178 -14.29 0.84 -45.81
N VAL A 179 -13.64 1.44 -44.81
CA VAL A 179 -13.05 2.79 -44.93
C VAL A 179 -11.83 2.83 -45.87
N THR A 180 -11.15 1.69 -46.03
CA THR A 180 -9.95 1.60 -46.89
C THR A 180 -10.22 1.25 -48.35
N ARG A 181 -11.49 1.00 -48.73
CA ARG A 181 -11.91 0.74 -50.12
C ARG A 181 -12.43 2.01 -50.78
#